data_AF-A0A2H6NAF0-F1
#
_entry.id   AF-A0A2H6NAF0-F1
#
_cell.length_a   1.000
_cell.length_b   1.000
_cell.length_c   1.000
_cell.angle_alpha   90.00
_cell.angle_beta   90.00
_cell.angle_gamma   90.00
#
_symmetry.space_group_name_H-M   'P 1'
#
loop_
_entity.id
_entity.type
_entity.pdbx_description
1 polymer ?
#
loop_
_entity_poly.entity_id
_entity_poly.type
_entity_poly.pdbx_seq_one_letter_code
_entity_poly.pdbx_strand_id
1 'polypeptide(L)'
;MNEKEIIFSELHQVYIIISSLDESYDDYVSSLEVLTKNELTLTEIIGRLLEEARRRQDRDQLREKKPQEESLWSNAYTVRKCFSCGDRGHIARFCKKGRQQNTV
;
A
#
# COMPACT_ATOMS: atom_id res chain seq x y z
N MET A 1 35.92 -3.71 -32.23
CA MET A 1 34.65 -4.46 -32.19
C MET A 1 33.55 -3.44 -32.27
N ASN A 2 32.88 -3.30 -33.42
CA ASN A 2 31.75 -2.37 -33.54
C ASN A 2 30.58 -2.97 -32.78
N GLU A 3 30.25 -2.41 -31.62
CA GLU A 3 28.95 -2.60 -30.99
C GLU A 3 27.90 -2.08 -31.98
N LYS A 4 27.28 -3.01 -32.71
CA LYS A 4 26.11 -2.69 -33.51
C LYS A 4 25.01 -2.34 -32.52
N GLU A 5 24.66 -1.06 -32.41
CA GLU A 5 23.45 -0.66 -31.69
C GLU A 5 22.26 -1.42 -32.27
N ILE A 6 21.70 -2.35 -31.48
CA ILE A 6 20.49 -3.06 -31.85
C ILE A 6 19.35 -2.10 -31.59
N ILE A 7 18.86 -1.43 -32.64
CA ILE A 7 17.71 -0.55 -32.56
C ILE A 7 16.46 -1.42 -32.46
N PHE A 8 15.99 -1.65 -31.24
CA PHE A 8 14.71 -2.32 -30.98
C PHE A 8 13.54 -1.35 -31.21
N SER A 9 12.41 -1.86 -31.71
CA SER A 9 11.14 -1.13 -31.73
C SER A 9 10.71 -0.72 -30.32
N GLU A 10 10.06 0.43 -30.15
CA GLU A 10 9.57 0.90 -28.84
C GLU A 10 8.71 -0.14 -28.13
N LEU A 11 7.84 -0.85 -28.86
CA LEU A 11 7.02 -1.92 -28.30
C LEU A 11 7.85 -3.05 -27.69
N HIS A 12 8.97 -3.41 -28.33
CA HIS A 12 9.85 -4.45 -27.84
C HIS A 12 10.63 -3.97 -26.61
N GLN A 13 11.07 -2.72 -26.61
CA GLN A 13 11.72 -2.11 -25.45
C GLN A 13 10.78 -2.07 -24.24
N VAL A 14 9.53 -1.68 -24.45
CA VAL A 14 8.48 -1.68 -23.41
C VAL A 14 8.25 -3.09 -22.87
N TYR A 15 8.13 -4.09 -23.75
CA TYR A 15 7.97 -5.48 -23.33
C TYR A 15 9.14 -5.97 -22.46
N ILE A 16 10.38 -5.73 -22.91
CA ILE A 16 11.59 -6.11 -22.16
C ILE A 16 11.59 -5.47 -20.77
N ILE A 17 11.28 -4.17 -20.68
CA ILE A 17 11.24 -3.44 -19.41
C ILE A 17 10.20 -4.07 -18.48
N ILE A 18 8.95 -4.22 -18.94
CA ILE A 18 7.85 -4.74 -18.14
C ILE A 18 8.13 -6.17 -17.66
N SER A 19 8.64 -7.04 -18.54
CA SER A 19 8.99 -8.43 -18.19
C SER A 19 10.23 -8.56 -17.30
N SER A 20 11.00 -7.48 -17.09
CA SER A 20 12.19 -7.48 -16.22
C SER A 20 11.94 -6.98 -14.79
N LEU A 21 10.73 -6.48 -14.51
CA LEU A 21 10.34 -6.02 -13.17
C LEU A 21 10.14 -7.22 -12.23
N ASP A 22 10.37 -7.02 -10.94
CA ASP A 22 10.14 -8.03 -9.91
C ASP A 22 8.64 -8.18 -9.56
N GLU A 23 8.29 -9.29 -8.90
CA GLU A 23 6.91 -9.65 -8.50
C GLU A 23 6.17 -8.55 -7.75
N SER A 24 6.89 -7.65 -7.06
CA SER A 24 6.21 -6.55 -6.39
C SER A 24 5.44 -5.68 -7.37
N TYR A 25 5.83 -5.60 -8.65
CA TYR A 25 5.21 -4.79 -9.69
C TYR A 25 4.02 -5.47 -10.39
N ASP A 26 3.69 -6.73 -10.09
CA ASP A 26 2.66 -7.50 -10.83
C ASP A 26 1.29 -6.83 -10.89
N ASP A 27 0.80 -6.29 -9.77
CA ASP A 27 -0.47 -5.56 -9.70
C ASP A 27 -0.47 -4.31 -10.60
N TYR A 28 0.70 -3.66 -10.68
CA TYR A 28 0.88 -2.48 -11.51
C TYR A 28 0.93 -2.83 -12.99
N VAL A 29 1.71 -3.86 -13.35
CA VAL A 29 1.80 -4.39 -14.71
C VAL A 29 0.43 -4.83 -15.21
N SER A 30 -0.34 -5.56 -14.40
CA SER A 30 -1.72 -5.96 -14.72
C SER A 30 -2.62 -4.74 -15.02
N SER A 31 -2.44 -3.65 -14.26
CA SER A 31 -3.19 -2.40 -14.48
C SER A 31 -2.75 -1.67 -15.76
N LEU A 32 -1.49 -1.80 -16.16
CA LEU A 32 -0.99 -1.28 -17.42
C LEU A 32 -1.58 -2.05 -18.61
N GLU A 33 -1.63 -3.38 -18.55
CA GLU A 33 -2.20 -4.25 -19.60
C GLU A 33 -3.68 -3.96 -19.91
N VAL A 34 -4.44 -3.44 -18.95
CA VAL A 34 -5.83 -3.01 -19.17
C VAL A 34 -5.90 -1.67 -19.93
N LEU A 35 -4.89 -0.82 -19.76
CA LEU A 35 -4.78 0.50 -20.39
C LEU A 35 -4.09 0.46 -21.77
N THR A 36 -3.39 -0.64 -22.11
CA THR A 36 -2.49 -0.78 -23.28
C THR A 36 -3.18 -1.00 -24.63
N LYS A 37 -4.51 -0.95 -24.75
CA LYS A 37 -5.17 -1.13 -26.06
C LYS A 37 -4.77 -0.08 -27.12
N ASN A 38 -4.18 1.05 -26.71
CA ASN A 38 -3.71 2.11 -27.59
C ASN A 38 -2.23 2.43 -27.29
N GLU A 39 -1.32 1.96 -28.16
CA GLU A 39 0.09 2.37 -28.35
C GLU A 39 0.76 3.13 -27.19
N LEU A 40 1.36 2.40 -26.26
CA LEU A 40 2.25 2.99 -25.26
C LEU A 40 3.62 3.27 -25.86
N THR A 41 4.02 4.53 -25.85
CA THR A 41 5.39 4.94 -26.16
C THR A 41 6.31 4.58 -25.02
N LEU A 42 7.61 4.44 -25.32
CA LEU A 42 8.63 4.20 -24.31
C LEU A 42 8.60 5.28 -23.22
N THR A 43 8.40 6.53 -23.61
CA THR A 43 8.36 7.68 -22.70
C THR A 43 7.21 7.58 -21.68
N GLU A 44 6.03 7.17 -22.12
CA GLU A 44 4.87 7.03 -21.22
C GLU A 44 5.12 5.93 -20.18
N ILE A 45 5.69 4.79 -20.60
CA ILE A 45 6.02 3.69 -19.69
C ILE A 45 7.11 4.09 -18.69
N ILE A 46 8.15 4.78 -19.14
CA ILE A 46 9.20 5.27 -18.24
C ILE A 46 8.61 6.22 -17.20
N GLY A 47 7.81 7.21 -17.62
CA GLY A 47 7.18 8.16 -16.69
C GLY A 47 6.30 7.46 -15.65
N ARG A 48 5.51 6.48 -16.10
CA ARG A 48 4.65 5.65 -15.27
C ARG A 48 5.43 4.80 -14.27
N LEU A 49 6.53 4.18 -14.68
CA LEU A 49 7.36 3.36 -13.80
C LEU A 49 8.08 4.20 -12.75
N LEU A 50 8.59 5.38 -13.13
CA LEU A 50 9.22 6.31 -12.19
C LEU A 50 8.24 6.78 -11.11
N GLU A 51 7.01 7.10 -11.49
CA GLU A 51 5.99 7.50 -10.52
C GLU A 51 5.56 6.33 -9.62
N GLU A 52 5.43 5.11 -10.15
CA GLU A 52 5.10 3.95 -9.32
C GLU A 52 6.24 3.58 -8.35
N ALA A 53 7.50 3.69 -8.78
CA ALA A 53 8.65 3.52 -7.90
C ALA A 53 8.65 4.53 -6.75
N ARG A 54 8.35 5.80 -7.03
CA ARG A 54 8.22 6.85 -6.00
C ARG A 54 7.09 6.55 -5.01
N ARG A 55 5.91 6.14 -5.51
CA ARG A 55 4.78 5.77 -4.65
C ARG A 55 5.10 4.60 -3.73
N ARG A 56 5.86 3.60 -4.23
CA ARG A 56 6.32 2.47 -3.42
C ARG A 56 7.28 2.91 -2.32
N GLN A 57 8.27 3.74 -2.68
CA GLN A 57 9.22 4.28 -1.71
C GLN A 57 8.52 5.09 -0.60
N ASP A 58 7.52 5.91 -0.95
CA ASP A 58 6.73 6.67 0.02
C ASP A 58 5.90 5.74 0.94
N ARG A 59 5.30 4.69 0.38
CA ARG A 59 4.57 3.66 1.17
C ARG A 59 5.50 2.93 2.14
N ASP A 60 6.69 2.55 1.70
CA ASP A 60 7.66 1.84 2.53
C ASP A 60 8.20 2.75 3.65
N GLN A 61 8.52 4.00 3.35
CA GLN A 61 8.89 4.99 4.38
C GLN A 61 7.77 5.19 5.43
N LEU A 62 6.50 5.21 5.00
CA LEU A 62 5.37 5.30 5.93
C LEU A 62 5.21 4.02 6.77
N ARG A 63 5.47 2.85 6.19
CA ARG A 63 5.43 1.56 6.88
C ARG A 63 6.56 1.42 7.90
N GLU A 64 7.77 1.85 7.57
CA GLU A 64 8.92 1.86 8.47
C GLU A 64 8.78 2.86 9.63
N LYS A 65 8.06 3.97 9.43
CA LYS A 65 7.75 4.94 10.50
C LYS A 65 6.65 4.45 11.46
N LYS A 66 6.00 3.33 11.17
CA LYS A 66 4.87 2.79 11.94
C LYS A 66 5.14 1.84 13.14
N PRO A 67 6.29 1.85 13.86
CA PRO A 67 6.40 1.07 15.11
C PRO A 67 5.69 1.68 16.34
N GLN A 68 5.17 2.92 16.28
CA GLN A 68 4.76 3.65 17.51
C GLN A 68 3.25 3.86 17.68
N GLU A 69 2.43 3.80 16.63
CA GLU A 69 0.98 4.04 16.76
C GLU A 69 0.22 2.85 17.37
N GLU A 70 0.71 1.62 17.20
CA GLU A 70 0.13 0.42 17.84
C GLU A 70 0.24 0.49 19.37
N SER A 71 1.27 1.17 19.90
CA SER A 71 1.45 1.42 21.34
C SER A 71 0.47 2.47 21.88
N LEU A 72 0.09 3.47 21.09
CA LEU A 72 -0.75 4.58 21.53
C LEU A 72 -2.22 4.17 21.71
N TRP A 73 -2.76 3.29 20.86
CA TRP A 73 -4.13 2.78 21.04
C TRP A 73 -4.26 1.89 22.29
N SER A 74 -3.22 1.08 22.56
CA SER A 74 -3.16 0.22 23.75
C SER A 74 -3.18 1.03 25.05
N ASN A 75 -2.42 2.12 25.10
CA ASN A 75 -2.39 3.00 26.28
C ASN A 75 -3.67 3.83 26.44
N ALA A 76 -4.29 4.28 25.35
CA ALA A 76 -5.58 4.98 25.44
C ALA A 76 -6.69 4.07 25.98
N TYR A 77 -6.65 2.77 25.67
CA TYR A 77 -7.58 1.76 26.18
C TYR A 77 -7.37 1.49 27.69
N THR A 78 -6.13 1.49 28.17
CA THR A 78 -5.82 1.23 29.59
C THR A 78 -6.00 2.45 30.50
N VAL A 79 -5.72 3.66 30.00
CA VAL A 79 -5.79 4.90 30.79
C VAL A 79 -7.22 5.41 30.95
N ARG A 80 -8.11 5.22 29.96
CA ARG A 80 -9.48 5.75 30.00
C ARG A 80 -10.36 5.01 31.02
N LYS A 81 -11.18 5.78 31.74
CA LYS A 81 -12.23 5.27 32.63
C LYS A 81 -13.45 4.86 31.79
N CYS A 82 -13.99 3.68 32.04
CA CYS A 82 -15.23 3.21 31.43
C CYS A 82 -16.39 4.10 31.87
N PHE A 83 -17.11 4.68 30.91
CA PHE A 83 -18.27 5.54 31.20
C PHE A 83 -19.48 4.77 31.77
N SER A 84 -19.55 3.45 31.57
CA SER A 84 -20.66 2.63 32.05
C SER A 84 -20.50 2.15 33.50
N CYS A 85 -19.30 1.74 33.90
CA CYS A 85 -19.06 1.18 35.24
C CYS A 85 -18.05 1.96 36.09
N GLY A 86 -17.33 2.90 35.48
CA GLY A 86 -16.32 3.70 36.16
C GLY A 86 -14.95 3.03 36.37
N ASP A 87 -14.73 1.81 35.90
CA ASP A 87 -13.43 1.13 36.02
C ASP A 87 -12.48 1.51 34.87
N ARG A 88 -11.15 1.44 35.08
CA ARG A 88 -10.15 1.62 34.01
C ARG A 88 -9.84 0.31 33.30
N GLY A 89 -9.06 0.35 32.22
CA GLY A 89 -8.65 -0.85 31.48
C GLY A 89 -9.63 -1.29 30.40
N HIS A 90 -10.74 -0.57 30.19
CA HIS A 90 -11.67 -0.77 29.09
C HIS A 90 -12.58 0.46 28.89
N ILE A 91 -13.21 0.57 27.71
CA ILE A 91 -14.26 1.56 27.43
C ILE A 91 -15.66 0.92 27.46
N ALA A 92 -16.71 1.74 27.54
CA ALA A 92 -18.11 1.30 27.65
C ALA A 92 -18.52 0.17 26.68
N ARG A 93 -18.07 0.26 25.41
CA ARG A 93 -18.34 -0.76 24.38
C ARG A 93 -17.84 -2.17 24.74
N PHE A 94 -16.79 -2.27 25.56
CA PHE A 94 -16.20 -3.52 26.02
C PHE A 94 -16.52 -3.83 27.49
N CYS A 95 -17.46 -3.09 28.10
CA CYS A 95 -17.84 -3.28 29.50
C CYS A 95 -18.68 -4.55 29.66
N LYS A 96 -18.11 -5.56 30.35
CA LYS A 96 -18.83 -6.81 30.66
C LYS A 96 -20.02 -6.60 31.63
N LYS A 97 -19.98 -5.54 32.44
CA LYS A 97 -21.04 -5.18 33.40
C LYS A 97 -22.26 -4.50 32.75
N GLY A 98 -22.08 -3.87 31.58
CA GLY A 98 -23.12 -3.08 30.90
C GLY A 98 -24.01 -3.87 29.93
N ARG A 99 -23.75 -5.16 29.73
CA ARG A 99 -24.47 -5.98 28.74
C ARG A 99 -25.83 -6.52 29.23
N GLN A 100 -26.30 -6.10 30.41
CA GLN A 100 -27.55 -6.58 31.04
C GLN A 100 -28.72 -5.58 30.98
N GLN A 101 -28.81 -4.74 29.96
CA GLN A 101 -29.95 -3.83 29.79
C GLN A 101 -30.46 -3.85 28.35
N ASN A 102 -30.92 -5.02 27.90
CA ASN A 102 -32.02 -5.10 26.95
C ASN A 102 -32.55 -6.55 26.91
N THR A 103 -33.44 -6.86 27.84
CA THR A 103 -34.43 -7.92 27.68
C THR A 103 -35.79 -7.24 27.82
N VAL A 104 -36.59 -7.44 26.77
CA VAL A 104 -37.92 -6.90 26.47
C VAL A 104 -38.87 -6.93 27.66
#